data_AF-A0A7S2WEJ3-F1
#
_entry.id   AF-A0A7S2WEJ3-F1
#
_cell.length_a   1.000
_cell.length_b   1.000
_cell.length_c   1.000
_cell.angle_alpha   90.00
_cell.angle_beta   90.00
_cell.angle_gamma   90.00
#
_symmetry.space_group_name_H-M   'P 1'
#
loop_
_entity.id
_entity.type
_entity.pdbx_description
1 polymer ?
#
loop_
_entity_poly.entity_id
_entity_poly.type
_entity_poly.pdbx_seq_one_letter_code
_entity_poly.pdbx_strand_id
1 'polypeptide(L)'
;EVGEVIEFTGYDDLVWERGFIIDTDSHDLFTIIRFDGEKFNVPQIKIRRFDWDWEIGDEVVTLFRGRGTSWYKGKIHASNNDDTFDIVYYDGDMEYGVEPELIHYTWEKEFE
;
A
#
# COMPACT_ATOMS: atom_id res chain seq x y z
N GLU A 1 9.79 -1.22 6.96
CA GLU A 1 9.64 -1.47 8.42
C GLU A 1 8.58 -2.54 8.67
N VAL A 2 8.47 -3.06 9.90
CA VAL A 2 7.36 -3.96 10.25
C VAL A 2 6.03 -3.23 10.02
N GLY A 3 5.11 -3.85 9.29
CA GLY A 3 3.83 -3.29 8.86
C GLY A 3 3.84 -2.72 7.44
N GLU A 4 5.01 -2.54 6.82
CA GLU A 4 5.12 -2.02 5.44
C GLU A 4 4.69 -3.08 4.42
N VAL A 5 3.94 -2.65 3.39
CA VAL A 5 3.70 -3.44 2.19
C VAL A 5 4.92 -3.35 1.30
N ILE A 6 5.45 -4.50 0.89
CA ILE A 6 6.61 -4.58 0.00
C ILE A 6 6.33 -5.51 -1.16
N GLU A 7 7.16 -5.40 -2.20
CA GLU A 7 7.24 -6.42 -3.23
C GLU A 7 8.39 -7.38 -2.92
N PHE A 8 8.15 -8.67 -3.05
CA PHE A 8 9.16 -9.70 -2.83
C PHE A 8 9.11 -10.79 -3.88
N THR A 9 10.19 -11.53 -4.01
CA THR A 9 10.23 -12.76 -4.81
C THR A 9 10.46 -13.99 -3.95
N GLY A 10 9.82 -15.09 -4.33
CA GLY A 10 10.01 -16.41 -3.76
C GLY A 10 11.31 -17.09 -4.20
N TYR A 11 11.26 -18.41 -4.38
CA TYR A 11 12.46 -19.20 -4.66
C TYR A 11 12.97 -19.06 -6.11
N ASP A 12 12.08 -18.77 -7.07
CA ASP A 12 12.39 -18.82 -8.50
C ASP A 12 12.83 -17.48 -9.12
N ASP A 13 12.67 -16.34 -8.43
CA ASP A 13 13.06 -15.01 -8.91
C ASP A 13 12.35 -14.53 -10.18
N LEU A 14 11.22 -15.16 -10.53
CA LEU A 14 10.47 -14.85 -11.75
C LEU A 14 9.26 -13.93 -11.52
N VAL A 15 8.71 -13.92 -10.30
CA VAL A 15 7.49 -13.18 -9.97
C VAL A 15 7.72 -12.32 -8.75
N TRP A 16 7.39 -11.03 -8.87
CA TRP A 16 7.26 -10.13 -7.74
C TRP A 16 5.83 -10.21 -7.21
N GLU A 17 5.70 -10.53 -5.94
CA GLU A 17 4.46 -10.62 -5.18
C GLU A 17 4.42 -9.56 -4.10
N ARG A 18 3.25 -9.31 -3.50
CA ARG A 18 3.07 -8.30 -2.45
C ARG A 18 2.75 -8.94 -1.11
N GLY A 19 3.28 -8.36 -0.04
CA GLY A 19 3.02 -8.81 1.33
C GLY A 19 3.48 -7.81 2.38
N PHE A 20 3.13 -8.08 3.64
CA PHE A 20 3.54 -7.25 4.78
C PHE A 20 4.81 -7.80 5.43
N ILE A 21 5.76 -6.93 5.75
CA ILE A 21 6.84 -7.28 6.69
C ILE A 21 6.22 -7.44 8.08
N ILE A 22 6.40 -8.61 8.72
CA ILE A 22 5.90 -8.86 10.09
C ILE A 22 7.00 -9.10 11.10
N ASP A 23 8.23 -9.34 10.65
CA ASP A 23 9.41 -9.46 11.51
C ASP A 23 10.68 -9.17 10.71
N THR A 24 11.70 -8.66 11.41
CA THR A 24 13.05 -8.43 10.89
C THR A 24 14.02 -9.14 11.82
N ASP A 25 14.62 -10.23 11.36
CA ASP A 25 15.61 -10.91 12.17
C ASP A 25 16.99 -10.22 12.09
N SER A 26 17.90 -10.59 12.99
CA SER A 26 19.25 -10.01 13.06
C SER A 26 20.20 -10.50 11.96
N HIS A 27 19.72 -11.28 10.98
CA HIS A 27 20.53 -11.96 9.95
C HIS A 27 20.11 -11.59 8.52
N ASP A 28 19.59 -10.39 8.31
CA ASP A 28 19.13 -9.86 7.01
C ASP A 28 17.96 -10.63 6.37
N LEU A 29 17.21 -11.42 7.17
CA LEU A 29 15.97 -12.05 6.74
C LEU A 29 14.75 -11.31 7.27
N PHE A 30 13.75 -11.19 6.41
CA PHE A 30 12.46 -10.62 6.72
C PHE A 30 11.42 -11.73 6.70
N THR A 31 10.58 -11.77 7.73
CA THR A 31 9.35 -12.57 7.66
C THR A 31 8.29 -11.74 6.97
N ILE A 32 7.82 -12.21 5.82
CA ILE A 32 6.75 -11.58 5.04
C ILE A 32 5.50 -12.44 5.16
N ILE A 33 4.35 -11.82 5.32
CA ILE A 33 3.05 -12.47 5.14
C ILE A 33 2.40 -11.93 3.85
N ARG A 34 2.17 -12.83 2.89
CA ARG A 34 1.40 -12.51 1.67
C ARG A 34 -0.07 -12.29 2.05
N PHE A 35 -0.81 -11.57 1.20
CA PHE A 35 -2.21 -11.21 1.47
C PHE A 35 -3.17 -12.40 1.65
N ASP A 36 -2.84 -13.59 1.16
CA ASP A 36 -3.60 -14.82 1.43
C ASP A 36 -3.24 -15.49 2.77
N GLY A 37 -2.28 -14.95 3.51
CA GLY A 37 -1.82 -15.41 4.82
C GLY A 37 -0.61 -16.34 4.80
N GLU A 38 -0.07 -16.69 3.62
CA GLU A 38 1.15 -17.51 3.54
C GLU A 38 2.38 -16.71 4.00
N LYS A 39 3.28 -17.37 4.74
CA LYS A 39 4.48 -16.74 5.31
C LYS A 39 5.76 -17.16 4.57
N PHE A 40 6.64 -16.19 4.36
CA PHE A 40 7.91 -16.36 3.67
C PHE A 40 9.05 -15.78 4.51
N ASN A 41 10.20 -16.46 4.52
CA ASN A 41 11.45 -15.90 5.04
C ASN A 41 12.30 -15.49 3.84
N VAL A 42 12.52 -14.18 3.67
CA VAL A 42 13.08 -13.63 2.45
C VAL A 42 14.28 -12.74 2.78
N PRO A 43 15.43 -12.94 2.12
CA PRO A 43 16.59 -12.07 2.31
C PRO A 43 16.31 -10.68 1.74
N GLN A 44 16.87 -9.63 2.34
CA GLN A 44 16.65 -8.24 1.93
C GLN A 44 16.79 -7.99 0.41
N ILE A 45 17.74 -8.65 -0.25
CA ILE A 45 18.00 -8.49 -1.69
C ILE A 45 16.82 -8.93 -2.59
N LYS A 46 15.92 -9.76 -2.05
CA LYS A 46 14.71 -10.25 -2.73
C LYS A 46 13.47 -9.42 -2.39
N ILE A 47 13.65 -8.26 -1.78
CA ILE A 47 12.60 -7.34 -1.37
C ILE A 47 12.89 -5.98 -1.99
N ARG A 48 11.84 -5.32 -2.46
CA ARG A 48 11.87 -3.91 -2.85
C ARG A 48 10.66 -3.19 -2.26
N ARG A 49 10.79 -1.88 -2.07
CA ARG A 49 9.65 -1.05 -1.67
C ARG A 49 8.53 -1.24 -2.70
N PHE A 50 7.31 -1.39 -2.21
CA PHE A 50 6.16 -1.29 -3.08
C PHE A 50 5.85 0.20 -3.25
N ASP A 51 6.17 0.73 -4.42
CA ASP A 51 5.77 2.09 -4.78
C ASP A 51 4.32 2.03 -5.26
N TRP A 52 3.46 2.79 -4.57
CA TRP A 52 2.07 2.88 -4.95
C TRP A 52 1.95 3.76 -6.21
N ASP A 53 1.66 3.13 -7.35
CA ASP A 53 1.48 3.82 -8.64
C ASP A 53 0.11 4.54 -8.74
N TRP A 54 -0.24 5.38 -7.77
CA TRP A 54 -1.45 6.20 -7.83
C TRP A 54 -1.27 7.36 -8.82
N GLU A 55 -2.25 7.54 -9.70
CA GLU A 55 -2.25 8.63 -10.68
C GLU A 55 -3.31 9.69 -10.36
N ILE A 56 -3.04 10.95 -10.76
CA ILE A 56 -4.04 12.01 -10.67
C ILE A 56 -5.30 11.60 -11.43
N GLY A 57 -6.44 11.62 -10.74
CA GLY A 57 -7.74 11.22 -11.26
C GLY A 57 -8.19 9.81 -10.90
N ASP A 58 -7.30 8.98 -10.34
CA ASP A 58 -7.67 7.64 -9.85
C ASP A 58 -8.80 7.72 -8.82
N GLU A 59 -9.79 6.82 -8.94
CA GLU A 59 -10.85 6.69 -7.96
C GLU A 59 -10.37 5.84 -6.78
N VAL A 60 -10.54 6.40 -5.59
CA VAL A 60 -9.98 5.82 -4.36
C VAL A 60 -11.00 5.84 -3.23
N VAL A 61 -10.74 5.01 -2.22
CA VAL A 61 -11.38 5.09 -0.92
C VAL A 61 -10.33 5.22 0.16
N THR A 62 -10.60 6.07 1.14
CA THR A 62 -9.73 6.26 2.31
C THR A 62 -10.56 6.30 3.59
N LEU A 63 -9.90 6.01 4.71
CA LEU A 63 -10.39 6.42 6.02
C LEU A 63 -9.99 7.88 6.22
N PHE A 64 -10.94 8.76 6.55
CA PHE A 64 -10.65 10.17 6.80
C PHE A 64 -9.54 10.30 7.87
N ARG A 65 -8.43 10.97 7.56
CA ARG A 65 -7.25 11.11 8.44
C ARG A 65 -6.64 9.79 8.91
N GLY A 66 -6.79 8.72 8.13
CA GLY A 66 -6.35 7.37 8.50
C GLY A 66 -7.02 6.82 9.77
N ARG A 67 -8.11 7.44 10.24
CA ARG A 67 -8.78 7.11 11.50
C ARG A 67 -10.29 7.17 11.32
N GLY A 68 -10.97 6.08 11.66
CA GLY A 68 -12.42 6.06 11.70
C GLY A 68 -12.99 4.71 11.33
N THR A 69 -14.32 4.65 11.28
CA THR A 69 -15.07 3.44 10.91
C THR A 69 -15.75 3.56 9.55
N SER A 70 -15.57 4.70 8.86
CA SER A 70 -16.23 5.01 7.60
C SER A 70 -15.21 5.33 6.52
N TRP A 71 -15.45 4.76 5.34
CA TRP A 71 -14.66 4.94 4.15
C TRP A 71 -15.30 5.98 3.24
N TYR A 72 -14.50 6.93 2.76
CA TYR A 72 -14.96 8.03 1.91
C TYR A 72 -14.41 7.86 0.51
N LYS A 73 -15.30 7.94 -0.49
CA LYS A 73 -14.93 7.88 -1.91
C LYS A 73 -14.42 9.24 -2.36
N GLY A 74 -13.32 9.24 -3.10
CA GLY A 74 -12.73 10.43 -3.66
C GLY A 74 -11.87 10.14 -4.88
N LYS A 75 -11.11 11.15 -5.30
CA LYS A 75 -10.11 11.06 -6.37
C LYS A 75 -8.80 11.66 -5.94
N ILE A 76 -7.70 11.08 -6.45
CA ILE A 76 -6.38 11.71 -6.35
C ILE A 76 -6.42 13.05 -7.10
N HIS A 77 -6.22 14.13 -6.35
CA HIS A 77 -6.18 15.49 -6.87
C HIS A 77 -4.76 15.91 -7.23
N ALA A 78 -3.78 15.53 -6.41
CA ALA A 78 -2.37 15.84 -6.62
C ALA A 78 -1.46 14.74 -6.07
N SER A 79 -0.28 14.60 -6.69
CA SER A 79 0.85 13.84 -6.16
C SER A 79 1.91 14.84 -5.69
N ASN A 80 2.35 14.69 -4.45
CA ASN A 80 3.28 15.60 -3.79
C ASN A 80 4.72 15.09 -3.93
N ASN A 81 5.71 15.98 -3.75
CA ASN A 81 7.14 15.61 -3.86
C ASN A 81 7.66 14.76 -2.68
N ASP A 82 6.83 14.49 -1.68
CA ASP A 82 7.13 13.69 -0.49
C ASP A 82 6.43 12.33 -0.49
N ASP A 83 6.03 11.85 -1.68
CA ASP A 83 5.33 10.58 -1.92
C ASP A 83 3.92 10.50 -1.30
N THR A 84 3.34 11.62 -0.88
CA THR A 84 1.95 11.71 -0.42
C THR A 84 1.00 12.19 -1.52
N PHE A 85 -0.30 12.01 -1.31
CA PHE A 85 -1.33 12.40 -2.26
C PHE A 85 -2.40 13.28 -1.63
N ASP A 86 -2.90 14.24 -2.41
CA ASP A 86 -4.07 15.03 -2.03
C ASP A 86 -5.33 14.38 -2.60
N ILE A 87 -6.40 14.33 -1.82
CA ILE A 87 -7.65 13.66 -2.17
C ILE A 87 -8.79 14.66 -2.13
N VAL A 88 -9.58 14.68 -3.19
CA VAL A 88 -10.88 15.37 -3.22
C VAL A 88 -12.00 14.34 -3.07
N TYR A 89 -12.76 14.44 -2.00
CA TYR A 89 -13.91 13.58 -1.72
C TYR A 89 -15.14 14.04 -2.53
N TYR A 90 -16.06 13.12 -2.78
CA TYR A 90 -17.25 13.39 -3.60
C TYR A 90 -18.30 14.29 -2.94
N ASP A 91 -18.22 14.49 -1.62
CA ASP A 91 -19.00 15.48 -0.89
C ASP A 91 -18.42 16.90 -1.00
N GLY A 92 -17.23 17.04 -1.61
CA GLY A 92 -16.55 18.31 -1.83
C GLY A 92 -15.46 18.63 -0.80
N ASP A 93 -15.28 17.80 0.23
CA ASP A 93 -14.19 17.95 1.19
C ASP A 93 -12.85 17.53 0.56
N MET A 94 -11.75 18.05 1.12
CA MET A 94 -10.39 17.71 0.68
C MET A 94 -9.52 17.28 1.86
N GLU A 95 -8.62 16.34 1.59
CA GLU A 95 -7.58 15.91 2.50
C GLU A 95 -6.23 15.99 1.80
N TYR A 96 -5.23 16.53 2.50
CA TYR A 96 -3.91 16.82 1.93
C TYR A 96 -2.86 15.94 2.58
N GLY A 97 -1.88 15.51 1.79
CA GLY A 97 -0.74 14.73 2.29
C GLY A 97 -1.15 13.36 2.85
N VAL A 98 -2.08 12.68 2.18
CA VAL A 98 -2.51 11.32 2.55
C VAL A 98 -1.40 10.34 2.16
N GLU A 99 -0.94 9.56 3.14
CA GLU A 99 0.02 8.49 2.93
C GLU A 99 -0.57 7.44 1.98
N PRO A 100 0.19 6.96 0.98
CA PRO A 100 -0.34 6.07 -0.04
C PRO A 100 -0.82 4.72 0.51
N GLU A 101 -0.30 4.28 1.66
CA GLU A 101 -0.75 3.09 2.38
C GLU A 101 -2.16 3.23 2.97
N LEU A 102 -2.69 4.46 3.07
CA LEU A 102 -4.06 4.75 3.52
C LEU A 102 -5.05 4.87 2.35
N ILE A 103 -4.55 4.74 1.12
CA ILE A 103 -5.30 4.85 -0.12
C ILE A 103 -5.58 3.46 -0.63
N HIS A 104 -6.84 3.19 -0.93
CA HIS A 104 -7.26 1.90 -1.46
C HIS A 104 -8.04 2.11 -2.75
N TYR A 105 -7.97 1.13 -3.65
CA TYR A 105 -8.85 1.11 -4.81
C TYR A 105 -10.30 1.00 -4.35
N THR A 106 -11.22 1.51 -5.15
CA THR A 106 -12.64 1.38 -4.88
C THR A 106 -13.00 -0.10 -4.63
N TRP A 107 -14.00 -0.34 -3.79
CA TRP A 107 -14.50 -1.68 -3.41
C TRP A 107 -14.80 -2.65 -4.56
N GLU A 108 -14.83 -2.17 -5.80
CA GLU A 108 -15.10 -2.94 -7.01
C GLU A 108 -13.83 -3.55 -7.61
N LYS A 109 -12.63 -3.00 -7.36
CA LYS A 109 -11.37 -3.45 -7.98
C LYS A 109 -10.70 -4.63 -7.27
N GLU A 110 -11.05 -4.92 -6.02
CA GLU A 110 -10.45 -6.05 -5.28
C GLU A 110 -11.12 -7.41 -5.56
N PHE A 111 -12.18 -7.46 -6.38
CA PHE A 111 -12.95 -8.69 -6.65
C PHE A 111 -13.25 -8.96 -8.13
N GLU A 112 -12.44 -8.47 -9.07
CA GLU A 112 -12.42 -8.94 -10.47
C GLU A 112 -11.32 -9.99 -10.73
#